data_AF-A0A9P1FYE1-F1
#
_entry.id   AF-A0A9P1FYE1-F1
#
_cell.length_a   1.000
_cell.length_b   1.000
_cell.length_c   1.000
_cell.angle_alpha   90.00
_cell.angle_beta   90.00
_cell.angle_gamma   90.00
#
_symmetry.space_group_name_H-M   'P 1'
#
loop_
_entity.id
_entity.type
_entity.pdbx_description
1 polymer ?
#
loop_
_entity_poly.entity_id
_entity_poly.type
_entity_poly.pdbx_seq_one_letter_code
_entity_poly.pdbx_strand_id
1 'polypeptide(L)'
;MARWLVQAALLALAQSLEIIRSSPQMNVTVLSVAKLGPFETEPEACDYCAQSFTKAGGPQAGPVTDACVCMALPDADNAGKFTMFCATPPSAAGYVKEKEGCKCKFRDMEAMGKTTCKAL
;
A
#
# COMPACT_ATOMS: atom_id res chain seq x y z
N MET A 1 27.92 46.32 25.72
CA MET A 1 27.40 45.16 26.48
C MET A 1 26.08 44.59 25.92
N ALA A 2 25.37 45.24 24.98
CA ALA A 2 24.09 44.73 24.45
C ALA A 2 24.20 43.81 23.21
N ARG A 3 25.35 43.81 22.51
CA ARG A 3 25.53 43.09 21.23
C ARG A 3 25.76 41.57 21.40
N TRP A 4 26.29 41.16 22.55
CA TRP A 4 26.48 39.74 22.91
C TRP A 4 25.17 39.03 23.28
N LEU A 5 24.20 39.76 23.85
CA LEU A 5 22.89 39.21 24.22
C LEU A 5 22.04 38.88 22.98
N VAL A 6 22.12 39.72 21.94
CA VAL A 6 21.39 39.49 20.68
C VAL A 6 21.95 38.28 19.92
N GLN A 7 23.27 38.08 19.97
CA GLN A 7 23.94 36.97 19.28
C GLN A 7 23.66 35.62 19.95
N ALA A 8 23.54 35.59 21.28
CA ALA A 8 23.12 34.39 22.01
C ALA A 8 21.65 34.01 21.74
N ALA A 9 20.76 34.99 21.57
CA ALA A 9 19.35 34.75 21.26
C ALA A 9 19.12 34.18 19.84
N LEU A 10 19.94 34.59 18.85
CA LEU A 10 19.88 34.08 17.48
C LEU A 10 20.38 32.63 17.34
N LEU A 11 21.36 32.21 18.15
CA LEU A 11 21.85 30.83 18.17
C LEU A 11 20.85 29.86 18.82
N ALA A 12 20.07 30.30 19.81
CA ALA A 12 19.06 29.48 20.47
C ALA A 12 17.86 29.14 19.56
N LEU A 13 17.51 30.04 18.62
CA LEU A 13 16.43 29.80 17.65
C LEU A 13 16.84 28.87 16.48
N ALA A 14 18.14 28.76 16.17
CA ALA A 14 18.62 27.87 15.12
C ALA A 14 18.62 26.39 15.55
N GLN A 15 18.76 26.11 16.85
CA GLN A 15 18.77 24.73 17.39
C GLN A 15 17.38 24.09 17.44
N SER A 16 16.30 24.86 17.21
CA SER A 16 14.94 24.32 17.14
C SER A 16 14.65 23.60 15.81
N LEU A 17 15.42 23.86 14.74
CA LEU A 17 15.16 23.29 13.42
C LEU A 17 15.71 21.86 13.25
N GLU A 18 16.64 21.44 14.12
CA GLU A 18 17.25 20.10 14.03
C GLU A 18 16.41 19.00 14.72
N ILE A 19 15.41 19.36 15.54
CA ILE A 19 14.51 18.40 16.22
C ILE A 19 13.31 17.99 15.34
N ILE A 20 13.42 18.05 14.02
CA ILE A 20 12.44 17.42 13.11
C ILE A 20 13.00 16.12 12.50
N ARG A 21 14.31 15.84 12.67
CA ARG A 21 14.97 14.72 11.98
C ARG A 21 15.19 13.45 12.82
N SER A 22 14.88 13.51 14.12
CA SER A 22 14.96 12.34 15.02
C SER A 22 13.59 11.71 15.24
N SER A 23 12.85 11.45 14.16
CA SER A 23 11.85 10.38 14.24
C SER A 23 12.64 9.08 14.34
N PRO A 24 12.47 8.25 15.39
CA PRO A 24 12.92 6.87 15.29
C PRO A 24 12.20 6.31 14.07
N GLN A 25 13.00 5.99 13.04
CA GLN A 25 12.54 5.19 11.93
C GLN A 25 11.86 3.98 12.57
N MET A 26 10.56 3.80 12.35
CA MET A 26 9.93 2.55 12.68
C MET A 26 10.73 1.48 11.94
N ASN A 27 11.55 0.75 12.68
CA ASN A 27 12.09 -0.51 12.26
C ASN A 27 10.91 -1.49 12.28
N VAL A 28 10.04 -1.35 11.27
CA VAL A 28 9.11 -2.40 10.90
C VAL A 28 10.01 -3.58 10.57
N THR A 29 10.28 -4.40 11.59
CA THR A 29 11.09 -5.59 11.53
C THR A 29 10.21 -6.57 10.79
N VAL A 30 10.21 -6.40 9.46
CA VAL A 30 9.60 -7.24 8.43
C VAL A 30 8.39 -8.00 8.99
N LEU A 31 7.20 -7.37 8.98
CA LEU A 31 6.03 -8.17 8.60
C LEU A 31 6.52 -8.94 7.39
N SER A 32 6.62 -10.27 7.47
CA SER A 32 7.11 -11.10 6.39
C SER A 32 6.56 -10.50 5.10
N VAL A 33 7.43 -9.86 4.29
CA VAL A 33 7.00 -9.10 3.11
C VAL A 33 6.52 -10.18 2.18
N ALA A 34 5.25 -10.55 2.37
CA ALA A 34 4.52 -11.49 1.57
C ALA A 34 4.26 -10.71 0.30
N LYS A 35 5.30 -10.60 -0.55
CA LYS A 35 5.37 -9.88 -1.83
C LYS A 35 4.01 -9.30 -2.23
N LEU A 36 3.68 -8.13 -1.69
CA LEU A 36 2.43 -7.43 -2.02
C LEU A 36 2.55 -6.72 -3.39
N GLY A 37 3.72 -6.83 -4.02
CA GLY A 37 4.18 -6.19 -5.24
C GLY A 37 5.70 -5.97 -5.16
N PRO A 38 6.34 -5.38 -6.18
CA PRO A 38 5.75 -4.95 -7.45
C PRO A 38 5.52 -6.11 -8.43
N PHE A 39 4.31 -6.17 -9.01
CA PHE A 39 3.93 -7.09 -10.10
C PHE A 39 4.08 -6.41 -11.46
N GLU A 40 4.32 -7.19 -12.51
CA GLU A 40 4.49 -6.66 -13.86
C GLU A 40 3.15 -6.21 -14.47
N THR A 41 2.05 -6.83 -14.02
CA THR A 41 0.72 -6.60 -14.59
C THR A 41 -0.37 -6.59 -13.52
N GLU A 42 -1.46 -5.87 -13.77
CA GLU A 42 -2.64 -5.87 -12.89
C GLU A 42 -3.23 -7.28 -12.63
N PRO A 43 -3.36 -8.15 -13.65
CA PRO A 43 -3.88 -9.51 -13.45
C PRO A 43 -3.00 -10.36 -12.53
N GLU A 44 -1.69 -10.17 -12.58
CA GLU A 44 -0.76 -10.91 -11.72
C GLU A 44 -0.89 -10.50 -10.25
N ALA A 45 -1.05 -9.18 -10.00
CA ALA A 45 -1.37 -8.68 -8.66
C ALA A 45 -2.71 -9.23 -8.15
N CYS A 46 -3.70 -9.32 -9.04
CA CYS A 46 -4.99 -9.91 -8.75
C CYS A 46 -4.88 -11.40 -8.41
N ASP A 47 -4.17 -12.18 -9.22
CA ASP A 47 -3.98 -13.62 -9.00
C ASP A 47 -3.28 -13.90 -7.67
N TYR A 48 -2.29 -13.08 -7.32
CA TYR A 48 -1.65 -13.15 -6.01
C TYR A 48 -2.63 -12.86 -4.86
N CYS A 49 -3.51 -11.87 -5.01
CA CYS A 49 -4.54 -11.59 -4.01
C CYS A 49 -5.51 -12.77 -3.82
N ALA A 50 -5.91 -13.46 -4.89
CA ALA A 50 -6.76 -14.65 -4.80
C ALA A 50 -6.10 -15.79 -4.01
N GLN A 51 -4.78 -15.94 -4.13
CA GLN A 51 -4.00 -16.95 -3.40
C GLN A 51 -3.56 -16.49 -2.01
N SER A 52 -3.77 -15.21 -1.68
CA SER A 52 -3.34 -14.66 -0.40
C SER A 52 -4.04 -15.33 0.77
N PHE A 53 -3.31 -15.56 1.86
CA PHE A 53 -3.83 -16.18 3.09
C PHE A 53 -5.06 -15.44 3.65
N THR A 54 -5.14 -14.13 3.47
CA THR A 54 -6.28 -13.30 3.89
C THR A 54 -7.57 -13.69 3.17
N LYS A 55 -7.48 -14.16 1.92
CA LYS A 55 -8.61 -14.57 1.08
C LYS A 55 -8.82 -16.09 1.03
N ALA A 56 -7.74 -16.87 0.97
CA ALA A 56 -7.79 -18.33 0.92
C ALA A 56 -7.97 -18.97 2.32
N GLY A 57 -7.54 -18.29 3.38
CA GLY A 57 -7.48 -18.85 4.73
C GLY A 57 -6.35 -19.87 4.90
N GLY A 58 -6.26 -20.44 6.10
CA GLY A 58 -5.41 -21.58 6.42
C GLY A 58 -6.24 -22.86 6.63
N PRO A 59 -5.61 -24.03 6.62
CA PRO A 59 -6.31 -25.31 6.86
C PRO A 59 -7.01 -25.41 8.22
N GLN A 60 -6.69 -24.56 9.20
CA GLN A 60 -7.36 -24.50 10.51
C GLN A 60 -8.26 -23.27 10.72
N ALA A 61 -8.24 -22.29 9.82
CA ALA A 61 -9.04 -21.06 9.93
C ALA A 61 -9.43 -20.62 8.52
N GLY A 62 -10.73 -20.51 8.25
CA GLY A 62 -11.26 -20.05 6.96
C GLY A 62 -10.76 -18.65 6.56
N PRO A 63 -11.26 -18.08 5.45
CA PRO A 63 -10.86 -16.75 5.00
C PRO A 63 -10.91 -15.76 6.16
N VAL A 64 -9.81 -15.01 6.36
CA VAL A 64 -9.75 -14.00 7.42
C VAL A 64 -10.83 -12.94 7.21
N THR A 65 -11.24 -12.72 5.95
CA THR A 65 -12.36 -11.84 5.60
C THR A 65 -12.95 -12.22 4.23
N ASP A 66 -14.16 -12.78 4.23
CA ASP A 66 -14.93 -13.03 3.01
C ASP A 66 -15.20 -11.75 2.21
N ALA A 67 -15.29 -10.62 2.92
CA ALA A 67 -15.59 -9.29 2.36
C ALA A 67 -14.38 -8.61 1.70
N CYS A 68 -13.19 -9.22 1.76
CA CYS A 68 -11.99 -8.68 1.12
C CYS A 68 -12.11 -8.79 -0.41
N VAL A 69 -12.25 -7.66 -1.08
CA VAL A 69 -12.25 -7.61 -2.55
C VAL A 69 -10.84 -7.28 -3.02
N CYS A 70 -10.35 -8.10 -3.94
CA CYS A 70 -9.06 -7.91 -4.55
C CYS A 70 -9.10 -6.77 -5.57
N MET A 71 -8.13 -5.88 -5.47
CA MET A 71 -7.88 -4.75 -6.35
C MET A 71 -6.39 -4.72 -6.68
N ALA A 72 -6.03 -4.13 -7.82
CA ALA A 72 -4.65 -3.84 -8.16
C ALA A 72 -4.47 -2.32 -8.25
N LEU A 73 -3.37 -1.82 -7.69
CA LEU A 73 -3.01 -0.41 -7.67
C LEU A 73 -1.66 -0.24 -8.35
N PRO A 74 -1.38 0.85 -9.07
CA PRO A 74 -0.03 1.17 -9.49
C PRO A 74 0.86 1.35 -8.26
N ASP A 75 2.08 0.84 -8.35
CA ASP A 75 3.10 0.98 -7.32
C ASP A 75 3.64 2.42 -7.34
N ALA A 76 3.68 3.05 -6.17
CA ALA A 76 4.12 4.45 -6.05
C ALA A 76 5.64 4.61 -6.21
N ASP A 77 6.41 3.56 -5.91
CA ASP A 77 7.87 3.58 -5.90
C ASP A 77 8.44 2.97 -7.20
N ASN A 78 7.67 2.15 -7.91
CA ASN A 78 8.06 1.43 -9.11
C ASN A 78 7.11 1.73 -10.28
N ALA A 79 7.48 2.70 -11.10
CA ALA A 79 6.70 3.10 -12.27
C ALA A 79 6.38 1.91 -13.20
N GLY A 80 5.11 1.76 -13.56
CA GLY A 80 4.63 0.69 -14.44
C GLY A 80 4.50 -0.68 -13.76
N LYS A 81 4.67 -0.76 -12.43
CA LYS A 81 4.38 -1.95 -11.64
C LYS A 81 3.10 -1.79 -10.85
N PHE A 82 2.59 -2.91 -10.37
CA PHE A 82 1.35 -2.96 -9.62
C PHE A 82 1.54 -3.61 -8.26
N THR A 83 0.72 -3.21 -7.30
CA THR A 83 0.60 -3.83 -5.98
C THR A 83 -0.79 -4.41 -5.84
N MET A 84 -0.90 -5.48 -5.07
CA MET A 84 -2.17 -6.04 -4.69
C MET A 84 -2.75 -5.26 -3.51
N PHE A 85 -4.05 -5.00 -3.55
CA PHE A 85 -4.78 -4.33 -2.48
C PHE A 85 -6.04 -5.11 -2.17
N CYS A 86 -6.18 -5.57 -0.92
CA CYS A 86 -7.34 -6.31 -0.47
C CYS A 86 -8.06 -5.51 0.62
N ALA A 87 -9.28 -5.05 0.32
CA ALA A 87 -10.07 -4.24 1.25
C ALA A 87 -11.58 -4.41 1.02
N THR A 88 -12.37 -3.93 1.98
CA THR A 88 -13.84 -3.90 1.87
C THR A 88 -14.27 -2.85 0.83
N PRO A 89 -15.11 -3.18 -0.16
CA PRO A 89 -15.41 -2.31 -1.29
C PRO A 89 -15.83 -0.86 -0.98
N PRO A 90 -16.76 -0.58 -0.04
CA PRO A 90 -17.23 0.79 0.16
C PRO A 90 -16.15 1.71 0.75
N SER A 91 -15.24 1.20 1.58
CA SER A 91 -14.16 2.00 2.18
C SER A 91 -12.99 2.24 1.22
N ALA A 92 -12.83 1.37 0.23
CA ALA A 92 -11.66 1.37 -0.65
C ALA A 92 -11.90 1.95 -2.04
N ALA A 93 -13.16 2.00 -2.52
CA ALA A 93 -13.47 2.41 -3.88
C ALA A 93 -12.93 3.81 -4.24
N GLY A 94 -13.03 4.77 -3.31
CA GLY A 94 -12.49 6.11 -3.50
C GLY A 94 -10.96 6.13 -3.61
N TYR A 95 -10.28 5.40 -2.73
CA TYR A 95 -8.82 5.31 -2.72
C TYR A 95 -8.28 4.63 -3.98
N VAL A 96 -8.89 3.52 -4.39
CA VAL A 96 -8.49 2.78 -5.60
C VAL A 96 -8.71 3.62 -6.84
N LYS A 97 -9.82 4.35 -6.90
CA LYS A 97 -10.08 5.29 -8.00
C LYS A 97 -9.10 6.45 -8.05
N GLU A 98 -8.76 7.05 -6.90
CA GLU A 98 -7.75 8.12 -6.82
C GLU A 98 -6.37 7.64 -7.29
N LYS A 99 -6.04 6.39 -6.98
CA LYS A 99 -4.79 5.75 -7.41
C LYS A 99 -4.85 5.16 -8.82
N GLU A 100 -5.91 5.41 -9.59
CA GLU A 100 -6.09 4.86 -10.94
C GLU A 100 -5.99 3.32 -10.97
N GLY A 101 -6.37 2.68 -9.87
CA GLY A 101 -6.37 1.23 -9.73
C GLY A 101 -7.64 0.59 -10.28
N CYS A 102 -7.67 -0.73 -10.17
CA CYS A 102 -8.70 -1.55 -10.78
C CYS A 102 -9.19 -2.64 -9.81
N LYS A 103 -10.43 -3.09 -10.02
CA LYS A 103 -11.03 -4.21 -9.32
C LYS A 103 -10.78 -5.50 -10.08
N CYS A 104 -10.28 -6.50 -9.37
CA CYS A 104 -10.01 -7.83 -9.92
C CYS A 104 -11.31 -8.57 -10.22
N LYS A 105 -11.36 -9.20 -11.40
CA LYS A 105 -12.41 -10.13 -11.81
C LYS A 105 -11.75 -11.48 -12.09
N PHE A 106 -11.91 -12.39 -11.14
CA PHE A 106 -11.41 -13.75 -11.26
C PHE A 106 -12.30 -14.57 -12.18
N ARG A 107 -11.69 -15.46 -12.97
CA ARG A 107 -12.40 -16.36 -13.89
C ARG A 107 -13.35 -15.59 -14.82
N ASP A 108 -12.83 -14.54 -15.44
CA ASP A 108 -13.61 -13.71 -16.35
C ASP A 108 -13.97 -14.50 -17.61
N MET A 109 -15.25 -14.85 -17.74
CA MET A 109 -15.77 -15.62 -18.87
C MET A 109 -15.67 -14.85 -20.20
N GLU A 110 -15.60 -13.51 -20.17
CA GLU A 110 -15.36 -12.68 -21.35
C GLU A 110 -13.90 -12.80 -21.82
N ALA A 111 -12.98 -13.13 -20.91
CA ALA A 111 -11.56 -13.35 -21.19
C ALA A 111 -11.17 -14.83 -21.13
N MET A 112 -12.11 -15.74 -21.45
CA MET A 112 -11.89 -17.20 -21.47
C MET A 112 -11.43 -17.79 -20.12
N GLY A 113 -11.93 -17.24 -19.02
CA GLY A 113 -11.63 -17.72 -17.66
C GLY A 113 -10.30 -17.22 -17.09
N LYS A 114 -9.66 -16.24 -17.73
CA LYS A 114 -8.48 -15.54 -17.19
C LYS A 114 -8.88 -14.55 -16.10
N THR A 115 -7.92 -14.16 -15.28
CA THR A 115 -8.09 -13.03 -14.36
C THR A 115 -7.94 -11.73 -15.14
N THR A 116 -8.89 -10.82 -14.94
CA THR A 116 -8.86 -9.48 -15.52
C THR A 116 -8.96 -8.43 -14.42
N CYS A 117 -8.61 -7.20 -14.76
CA CYS A 117 -8.77 -6.07 -13.87
C CYS A 117 -9.61 -4.98 -14.56
N LYS A 118 -10.64 -4.49 -13.87
CA LYS A 118 -11.56 -3.48 -14.38
C LYS A 118 -11.45 -2.20 -13.55
N ALA A 119 -11.12 -1.09 -14.18
CA ALA A 119 -11.03 0.21 -13.53
C ALA A 119 -12.32 0.60 -12.77
N LEU A 120 -12.18 1.35 -11.67
CA LEU A 120 -13.26 1.80 -10.78
C LEU A 120 -13.61 3.29 -10.93
#